data_AF-A0A0R2MPC4-F1
#
_entry.id   AF-A0A0R2MPC4-F1
#
_cell.length_a   1.000
_cell.length_b   1.000
_cell.length_c   1.000
_cell.angle_alpha   90.00
_cell.angle_beta   90.00
_cell.angle_gamma   90.00
#
_symmetry.space_group_name_H-M   'P 1'
#
loop_
_entity.id
_entity.type
_entity.pdbx_description
1 polymer ?
#
loop_
_entity_poly.entity_id
_entity_poly.type
_entity_poly.pdbx_seq_one_letter_code
_entity_poly.pdbx_strand_id
1 'polypeptide(L)'
;MFDLVFWPRATTASYNYGATIRFASNGAVQYSNQLMPPGEAIHTWSSVTNYDDVRTAPTLPLLQHGVTYYWESVISDLIGRIQTQVLFWDEDGAEVDRVILDEQHGTFLFPEMAKSYTIELVNIHHEQFTFDYGVLTEADTALHADWHVDLDQQSVMVVPDGQRGDTAETTVALSARNMGTQPFVLPERGAFYGIYGTTGQFMSPAWQHKQQAGVRQAIKHLSLPVMSTSPSTLALSQMLSAQ
;
A
#
# COMPACT_ATOMS: atom_id res chain seq x y z
N MET A 1 -1.42 -12.53 -0.22
CA MET A 1 -0.61 -11.38 0.29
C MET A 1 -1.46 -10.10 0.20
N PHE A 2 -1.34 -9.13 1.11
CA PHE A 2 -2.02 -7.82 0.98
C PHE A 2 -1.12 -6.67 1.43
N ASP A 3 -0.85 -5.71 0.56
CA ASP A 3 0.08 -4.61 0.80
C ASP A 3 -0.59 -3.26 0.57
N LEU A 4 -0.50 -2.37 1.57
CA LEU A 4 -0.79 -0.95 1.36
C LEU A 4 0.49 -0.21 0.98
N VAL A 5 0.46 0.46 -0.17
CA VAL A 5 1.61 1.18 -0.73
C VAL A 5 1.37 2.68 -0.61
N PHE A 6 2.27 3.37 0.09
CA PHE A 6 2.23 4.81 0.28
C PHE A 6 3.33 5.49 -0.51
N TRP A 7 3.10 6.73 -0.90
CA TRP A 7 4.13 7.57 -1.49
C TRP A 7 5.19 7.91 -0.43
N PRO A 8 6.47 7.51 -0.61
CA PRO A 8 7.53 7.80 0.34
C PRO A 8 7.77 9.30 0.49
N ARG A 9 8.25 9.74 1.66
CA ARG A 9 8.65 11.15 1.85
C ARG A 9 9.91 11.53 1.08
N ALA A 10 10.64 10.54 0.56
CA ALA A 10 11.77 10.76 -0.33
C ALA A 10 11.25 11.16 -1.71
N THR A 11 11.73 12.28 -2.24
CA THR A 11 11.32 12.82 -3.54
C THR A 11 12.22 12.37 -4.69
N THR A 12 13.22 11.51 -4.44
CA THR A 12 14.20 11.04 -5.45
C THR A 12 13.54 10.31 -6.61
N ALA A 13 12.48 9.54 -6.34
CA ALA A 13 11.70 8.83 -7.34
C ALA A 13 10.48 9.62 -7.85
N SER A 14 10.42 10.94 -7.61
CA SER A 14 9.30 11.80 -8.02
C SER A 14 9.78 12.91 -8.94
N TYR A 15 8.99 13.26 -9.95
CA TYR A 15 9.26 14.42 -10.79
C TYR A 15 9.11 15.70 -9.96
N ASN A 16 10.22 16.36 -9.62
CA ASN A 16 10.27 17.49 -8.69
C ASN A 16 10.44 18.86 -9.39
N TYR A 17 10.73 18.88 -10.69
CA TYR A 17 11.00 20.12 -11.42
C TYR A 17 9.72 20.96 -11.58
N GLY A 18 9.63 22.05 -10.80
CA GLY A 18 8.46 22.93 -10.80
C GLY A 18 7.24 22.35 -10.07
N ALA A 19 7.39 21.20 -9.41
CA ALA A 19 6.30 20.54 -8.70
C ALA A 19 6.12 21.10 -7.28
N THR A 20 4.87 21.19 -6.84
CA THR A 20 4.54 21.35 -5.42
C THR A 20 4.12 20.01 -4.85
N ILE A 21 4.84 19.51 -3.85
CA ILE A 21 4.55 18.24 -3.18
C ILE A 21 4.31 18.51 -1.68
N ARG A 22 3.16 18.10 -1.15
CA ARG A 22 2.80 18.25 0.26
C ARG A 22 2.46 16.89 0.87
N PHE A 23 3.17 16.52 1.93
CA PHE A 23 2.96 15.27 2.65
C PHE A 23 2.04 15.49 3.85
N ALA A 24 0.88 14.83 3.86
CA ALA A 24 -0.02 14.83 5.00
C ALA A 24 0.49 13.94 6.14
N SER A 25 -0.05 14.13 7.34
CA SER A 25 0.26 13.31 8.52
C SER A 25 -0.30 11.89 8.43
N ASN A 26 -1.41 11.71 7.70
CA ASN A 26 -2.09 10.44 7.50
C ASN A 26 -1.48 9.58 6.36
N GLY A 27 -0.49 10.12 5.63
CA GLY A 27 0.24 9.41 4.57
C GLY A 27 -0.10 9.87 3.16
N ALA A 28 -1.23 10.58 2.97
CA ALA A 28 -1.61 11.12 1.68
C ALA A 28 -0.61 12.17 1.16
N VAL A 29 -0.48 12.27 -0.15
CA VAL A 29 0.44 13.20 -0.82
C VAL A 29 -0.28 14.01 -1.87
N GLN A 30 -0.30 15.32 -1.68
CA GLN A 30 -0.79 16.25 -2.69
C GLN A 30 0.34 16.60 -3.63
N TYR A 31 0.10 16.42 -4.92
CA TYR A 31 1.03 16.73 -6.00
C TYR A 31 0.37 17.71 -6.98
N SER A 32 1.13 18.71 -7.44
CA SER A 32 0.71 19.61 -8.52
C SER A 32 1.88 20.05 -9.37
N ASN A 33 1.74 19.93 -10.68
CA ASN A 33 2.69 20.46 -11.67
C ASN A 33 2.03 20.63 -13.06
N GLN A 34 1.45 21.80 -13.32
CA GLN A 34 0.79 22.11 -14.60
C GLN A 34 1.74 22.15 -15.80
N LEU A 35 3.05 22.29 -15.58
CA LEU A 35 4.07 22.37 -16.64
C LEU A 35 4.81 21.05 -16.84
N MET A 36 4.40 19.98 -16.14
CA MET A 36 4.99 18.67 -16.33
C MET A 36 4.70 18.16 -17.75
N PRO A 37 5.71 17.70 -18.51
CA PRO A 37 5.48 17.13 -19.83
C PRO A 37 4.58 15.87 -19.76
N PRO A 38 3.69 15.67 -20.74
CA PRO A 38 2.93 14.42 -20.85
C PRO A 38 3.87 13.25 -21.18
N GLY A 39 3.58 12.07 -20.64
CA GLY A 39 4.36 10.84 -20.80
C GLY A 39 5.46 10.64 -19.76
N GLU A 40 5.79 11.64 -18.96
CA GLU A 40 6.79 11.54 -17.88
C GLU A 40 6.20 10.89 -16.62
N ALA A 41 7.02 10.12 -15.91
CA ALA A 41 6.64 9.51 -14.63
C ALA A 41 6.58 10.59 -13.53
N ILE A 42 5.42 10.76 -12.91
CA ILE A 42 5.18 11.63 -11.76
C ILE A 42 5.87 11.02 -10.53
N HIS A 43 5.68 9.71 -10.34
CA HIS A 43 6.32 8.94 -9.28
C HIS A 43 6.50 7.50 -9.68
N THR A 44 7.60 6.89 -9.21
CA THR A 44 7.93 5.48 -9.43
C THR A 44 8.14 4.75 -8.10
N TRP A 45 7.36 3.71 -7.85
CA TRP A 45 7.66 2.72 -6.82
C TRP A 45 8.44 1.55 -7.43
N SER A 46 9.40 0.98 -6.71
CA SER A 46 10.30 -0.07 -7.22
C SER A 46 10.44 -1.23 -6.24
N SER A 47 10.50 -2.45 -6.78
CA SER A 47 10.73 -3.69 -5.99
C SER A 47 12.20 -3.93 -5.65
N VAL A 48 13.11 -3.12 -6.18
CA VAL A 48 14.55 -3.19 -5.93
C VAL A 48 15.12 -1.82 -5.61
N THR A 49 16.25 -1.79 -4.90
CA THR A 49 17.05 -0.57 -4.76
C THR A 49 17.67 -0.24 -6.11
N ASN A 50 17.40 0.95 -6.66
CA ASN A 50 18.11 1.40 -7.86
C ASN A 50 19.61 1.47 -7.57
N TYR A 51 20.41 0.72 -8.33
CA TYR A 51 21.85 0.55 -8.08
C TYR A 51 22.65 1.86 -8.27
N ASP A 52 22.18 2.73 -9.16
CA ASP A 52 22.82 4.02 -9.45
C ASP A 52 22.58 5.09 -8.36
N ASP A 53 21.52 4.93 -7.56
CA ASP A 53 21.20 5.79 -6.43
C ASP A 53 21.00 4.92 -5.17
N VAL A 54 22.14 4.46 -4.62
CA VAL A 54 22.34 3.56 -3.46
C VAL A 54 21.55 3.95 -2.19
N ARG A 55 20.77 5.03 -2.22
CA ARG A 55 20.07 5.63 -1.09
C ARG A 55 18.57 5.34 -1.03
N THR A 56 17.98 4.70 -2.03
CA THR A 56 16.52 4.47 -2.05
C THR A 56 16.20 2.98 -1.95
N ALA A 57 15.91 2.53 -0.73
CA ALA A 57 15.47 1.16 -0.44
C ALA A 57 14.19 0.81 -1.25
N PRO A 58 13.93 -0.49 -1.53
CA PRO A 58 12.76 -0.91 -2.28
C PRO A 58 11.48 -0.47 -1.57
N THR A 59 10.53 0.02 -2.36
CA THR A 59 9.24 0.50 -1.88
C THR A 59 8.12 -0.49 -2.17
N LEU A 60 8.35 -1.49 -3.01
CA LEU A 60 7.43 -2.57 -3.33
C LEU A 60 7.96 -3.92 -2.81
N PRO A 61 7.07 -4.89 -2.51
CA PRO A 61 7.46 -6.23 -2.12
C PRO A 61 8.04 -7.03 -3.30
N LEU A 62 8.60 -8.20 -3.00
CA LEU A 62 8.98 -9.17 -4.03
C LEU A 62 7.76 -10.01 -4.41
N LEU A 63 7.56 -10.22 -5.70
CA LEU A 63 6.45 -11.03 -6.25
C LEU A 63 6.93 -12.41 -6.68
N GLN A 64 5.98 -13.36 -6.71
CA GLN A 64 6.24 -14.72 -7.18
C GLN A 64 5.98 -14.83 -8.68
N HIS A 65 6.87 -15.52 -9.38
CA HIS A 65 6.77 -15.69 -10.83
C HIS A 65 5.52 -16.51 -11.17
N GLY A 66 4.83 -16.16 -12.26
CA GLY A 66 3.65 -16.87 -12.73
C GLY A 66 2.38 -16.62 -11.92
N VAL A 67 2.42 -15.70 -10.95
CA VAL A 67 1.25 -15.29 -10.16
C VAL A 67 0.68 -13.98 -10.73
N THR A 68 -0.65 -13.91 -10.81
CA THR A 68 -1.38 -12.70 -11.20
C THR A 68 -1.69 -11.85 -9.97
N TYR A 69 -1.31 -10.58 -10.03
CA TYR A 69 -1.53 -9.59 -8.99
C TYR A 69 -2.53 -8.54 -9.45
N TYR A 70 -3.15 -7.89 -8.48
CA TYR A 70 -4.03 -6.74 -8.65
C TYR A 70 -3.36 -5.50 -8.05
N TRP A 71 -3.45 -4.40 -8.77
CA TRP A 71 -3.07 -3.07 -8.29
C TRP A 71 -4.25 -2.11 -8.38
N GLU A 72 -4.35 -1.21 -7.42
CA GLU A 72 -5.25 -0.07 -7.44
C GLU A 72 -4.58 1.15 -6.82
N SER A 73 -4.65 2.31 -7.50
CA SER A 73 -4.28 3.60 -6.93
C SER A 73 -5.54 4.34 -6.46
N VAL A 74 -5.62 4.65 -5.16
CA VAL A 74 -6.68 5.49 -4.60
C VAL A 74 -6.24 6.95 -4.66
N ILE A 75 -6.93 7.73 -5.50
CA ILE A 75 -6.56 9.10 -5.83
C ILE A 75 -7.79 9.99 -5.74
N SER A 76 -7.65 11.09 -5.00
CA SER A 76 -8.68 12.12 -4.79
C SER A 76 -8.24 13.46 -5.37
N ASP A 77 -9.18 14.41 -5.47
CA ASP A 77 -8.95 15.77 -5.97
C ASP A 77 -8.23 15.88 -7.33
N LEU A 78 -8.37 14.85 -8.18
CA LEU A 78 -7.72 14.80 -9.49
C LEU A 78 -8.32 15.84 -10.43
N ILE A 79 -7.47 16.77 -10.88
CA ILE A 79 -7.74 17.66 -12.02
C ILE A 79 -6.83 17.22 -13.16
N GLY A 80 -7.45 16.85 -14.28
CA GLY A 80 -6.76 16.35 -15.46
C GLY A 80 -6.75 14.83 -15.55
N ARG A 81 -5.67 14.25 -16.08
CA ARG A 81 -5.55 12.80 -16.28
C ARG A 81 -4.16 12.28 -15.94
N ILE A 82 -4.15 11.17 -15.24
CA ILE A 82 -2.97 10.35 -14.93
C ILE A 82 -3.20 8.94 -15.47
N GLN A 83 -2.13 8.18 -15.61
CA GLN A 83 -2.14 6.77 -15.99
C GLN A 83 -1.30 6.00 -14.99
N THR A 84 -1.75 4.82 -14.58
CA THR A 84 -0.88 3.90 -13.86
C THR A 84 -0.32 2.88 -14.85
N GLN A 85 0.97 2.58 -14.77
CA GLN A 85 1.59 1.50 -15.53
C GLN A 85 2.51 0.66 -14.64
N VAL A 86 2.67 -0.61 -14.99
CA VAL A 86 3.58 -1.57 -14.36
C VAL A 86 4.62 -1.96 -15.39
N LEU A 87 5.90 -1.82 -15.06
CA LEU A 87 7.01 -2.20 -15.93
C LEU A 87 7.79 -3.34 -15.28
N PHE A 88 8.22 -4.29 -16.10
CA PHE A 88 8.98 -5.45 -15.66
C PHE A 88 10.39 -5.39 -16.23
N TRP A 89 11.37 -5.68 -15.38
CA TRP A 89 12.79 -5.56 -15.71
C TRP A 89 13.49 -6.90 -15.50
N ASP A 90 14.40 -7.24 -16.40
CA ASP A 90 15.27 -8.41 -16.24
C ASP A 90 16.45 -8.12 -15.29
N GLU A 91 17.39 -9.06 -15.24
CA GLU A 91 18.62 -8.97 -14.42
C GLU A 91 19.62 -7.92 -14.92
N ASP A 92 19.57 -7.57 -16.21
CA ASP A 92 20.44 -6.58 -16.83
C ASP A 92 19.81 -5.16 -16.84
N GLY A 93 18.57 -5.04 -16.32
CA GLY A 93 17.81 -3.80 -16.29
C GLY A 93 17.13 -3.46 -17.61
N ALA A 94 17.02 -4.42 -18.54
CA ALA A 94 16.24 -4.25 -19.76
C ALA A 94 14.75 -4.50 -19.48
N GLU A 95 13.90 -3.76 -20.18
CA GLU A 95 12.44 -3.91 -20.09
C GLU A 95 12.02 -5.24 -20.72
N VAL A 96 11.38 -6.10 -19.92
CA VAL A 96 10.81 -7.38 -20.34
C VAL A 96 9.43 -7.17 -20.94
N ASP A 97 8.58 -6.41 -20.24
CA ASP A 97 7.21 -6.13 -20.63
C ASP A 97 6.66 -4.91 -19.87
N ARG A 98 5.51 -4.39 -20.30
CA ARG A 98 4.77 -3.34 -19.62
C ARG A 98 3.25 -3.57 -19.68
N VAL A 99 2.57 -3.24 -18.59
CA VAL A 99 1.12 -3.27 -18.49
C VAL A 99 0.62 -1.89 -18.11
N ILE A 100 -0.27 -1.33 -18.94
CA ILE A 100 -0.97 -0.09 -18.64
C ILE A 100 -2.29 -0.46 -17.95
N LEU A 101 -2.56 0.16 -16.80
CA LEU A 101 -3.78 -0.06 -16.05
C LEU A 101 -4.83 0.99 -16.41
N ASP A 102 -6.02 0.51 -16.77
CA ASP A 102 -7.17 1.36 -17.02
C ASP A 102 -7.72 1.90 -15.69
N GLU A 103 -8.18 3.16 -15.67
CA GLU A 103 -8.82 3.77 -14.49
C GLU A 103 -8.02 3.69 -13.16
N GLN A 104 -6.70 3.55 -13.24
CA GLN A 104 -5.77 3.39 -12.10
C GLN A 104 -5.84 2.05 -11.35
N HIS A 105 -6.53 1.05 -11.90
CA HIS A 105 -6.58 -0.28 -11.30
C HIS A 105 -6.57 -1.39 -12.34
N GLY A 106 -6.23 -2.60 -11.93
CA GLY A 106 -6.26 -3.74 -12.83
C GLY A 106 -5.34 -4.86 -12.38
N THR A 107 -5.21 -5.86 -13.23
CA THR A 107 -4.40 -7.04 -12.96
C THR A 107 -3.22 -7.15 -13.91
N PHE A 108 -2.14 -7.77 -13.43
CA PHE A 108 -0.95 -8.06 -14.21
C PHE A 108 -0.34 -9.39 -13.78
N LEU A 109 0.24 -10.12 -14.72
CA LEU A 109 1.00 -11.35 -14.45
C LEU A 109 2.46 -10.98 -14.18
N PHE A 110 3.05 -11.47 -13.10
CA PHE A 110 4.49 -11.30 -12.90
C PHE A 110 5.27 -12.29 -13.81
N PRO A 111 6.02 -11.81 -14.83
CA PRO A 111 6.61 -12.68 -15.85
C PRO A 111 7.73 -13.55 -15.28
N GLU A 112 7.93 -14.76 -15.81
CA GLU A 112 9.03 -15.64 -15.38
C GLU A 112 10.42 -15.06 -15.66
N MET A 113 10.54 -14.24 -16.71
CA MET A 113 11.79 -13.62 -17.15
C MET A 113 12.13 -12.32 -16.38
N ALA A 114 11.17 -11.78 -15.62
CA ALA A 114 11.37 -10.57 -14.85
C ALA A 114 12.10 -10.88 -13.54
N LYS A 115 12.99 -9.98 -13.12
CA LYS A 115 13.64 -10.00 -11.80
C LYS A 115 13.08 -8.94 -10.87
N SER A 116 12.66 -7.82 -11.42
CA SER A 116 12.10 -6.71 -10.67
C SER A 116 10.97 -6.06 -11.44
N TYR A 117 10.22 -5.21 -10.75
CA TYR A 117 9.15 -4.44 -11.35
C TYR A 117 9.05 -3.06 -10.72
N THR A 118 8.49 -2.13 -11.49
CA THR A 118 8.12 -0.81 -11.02
C THR A 118 6.65 -0.55 -11.29
N ILE A 119 6.05 0.30 -10.45
CA ILE A 119 4.72 0.85 -10.67
C ILE A 119 4.88 2.36 -10.77
N GLU A 120 4.30 2.96 -11.81
CA GLU A 120 4.47 4.37 -12.11
C GLU A 120 3.14 5.07 -12.27
N LEU A 121 3.02 6.26 -11.67
CA LEU A 121 2.01 7.24 -12.07
C LEU A 121 2.60 8.08 -13.18
N VAL A 122 2.04 8.00 -14.38
CA VAL A 122 2.46 8.75 -15.56
C VAL A 122 1.54 9.94 -15.77
N ASN A 123 2.14 11.10 -16.03
CA ASN A 123 1.39 12.29 -16.39
C ASN A 123 0.81 12.12 -17.79
N ILE A 124 -0.50 12.21 -17.94
CA ILE A 124 -1.12 12.40 -19.24
C ILE A 124 -1.38 13.89 -19.44
N HIS A 125 -2.18 14.50 -18.57
CA HIS A 125 -2.45 15.95 -18.55
C HIS A 125 -2.95 16.35 -17.15
N HIS A 126 -2.25 15.95 -16.09
CA HIS A 126 -2.65 16.31 -14.74
C HIS A 126 -2.29 17.78 -14.43
N GLU A 127 -3.06 18.40 -13.54
CA GLU A 127 -2.71 19.69 -12.94
C GLU A 127 -2.43 19.54 -11.45
N GLN A 128 -3.29 18.77 -10.77
CA GLN A 128 -3.16 18.44 -9.36
C GLN A 128 -3.89 17.13 -9.05
N PHE A 129 -3.46 16.46 -7.99
CA PHE A 129 -4.16 15.33 -7.39
C PHE A 129 -3.64 15.08 -5.97
N THR A 130 -4.42 14.32 -5.20
CA THR A 130 -4.02 13.76 -3.91
C THR A 130 -3.89 12.25 -4.08
N PHE A 131 -2.69 11.71 -3.93
CA PHE A 131 -2.49 10.28 -3.81
C PHE A 131 -2.70 9.86 -2.37
N ASP A 132 -3.73 9.06 -2.12
CA ASP A 132 -4.07 8.61 -0.77
C ASP A 132 -3.23 7.38 -0.40
N TYR A 133 -3.34 6.32 -1.20
CA TYR A 133 -2.56 5.08 -1.09
C TYR A 133 -2.76 4.22 -2.35
N GLY A 134 -1.94 3.20 -2.50
CA GLY A 134 -2.14 2.09 -3.44
C GLY A 134 -2.37 0.78 -2.69
N VAL A 135 -3.02 -0.16 -3.37
CA VAL A 135 -3.24 -1.52 -2.88
C VAL A 135 -2.59 -2.50 -3.85
N LEU A 136 -1.73 -3.38 -3.34
CA LEU A 136 -1.15 -4.49 -4.09
C LEU A 136 -1.53 -5.80 -3.41
N THR A 137 -2.17 -6.69 -4.16
CA THR A 137 -2.58 -8.00 -3.64
C THR A 137 -2.62 -9.03 -4.76
N GLU A 138 -2.81 -10.30 -4.42
CA GLU A 138 -3.04 -11.34 -5.42
C GLU A 138 -4.42 -11.14 -6.07
N ALA A 139 -4.55 -11.41 -7.36
CA ALA A 139 -5.81 -11.18 -8.07
C ALA A 139 -6.97 -11.99 -7.49
N ASP A 140 -6.71 -13.20 -6.98
CA ASP A 140 -7.73 -14.02 -6.29
C ASP A 140 -8.26 -13.34 -5.02
N THR A 141 -7.38 -12.69 -4.25
CA THR A 141 -7.80 -11.91 -3.08
C THR A 141 -8.65 -10.71 -3.50
N ALA A 142 -8.26 -10.01 -4.57
CA ALA A 142 -9.02 -8.87 -5.09
C ALA A 142 -10.42 -9.25 -5.61
N LEU A 143 -10.58 -10.48 -6.08
CA LEU A 143 -11.86 -10.99 -6.57
C LEU A 143 -12.81 -11.44 -5.46
N HIS A 144 -12.28 -11.79 -4.29
CA HIS A 144 -13.04 -12.45 -3.22
C HIS A 144 -13.02 -11.68 -1.91
N ALA A 145 -12.59 -10.42 -1.90
CA ALA A 145 -12.58 -9.60 -0.69
C ALA A 145 -12.85 -8.13 -1.01
N ASP A 146 -13.69 -7.51 -0.19
CA ASP A 146 -13.83 -6.06 -0.11
C ASP A 146 -12.83 -5.52 0.93
N TRP A 147 -12.25 -4.35 0.70
CA TRP A 147 -11.46 -3.66 1.72
C TRP A 147 -11.85 -2.20 1.91
N HIS A 148 -11.60 -1.70 3.11
CA HIS A 148 -11.79 -0.31 3.49
C HIS A 148 -10.59 0.17 4.28
N VAL A 149 -9.94 1.24 3.80
CA VAL A 149 -8.81 1.87 4.49
C VAL A 149 -9.27 3.18 5.11
N ASP A 150 -9.03 3.35 6.40
CA ASP A 150 -9.21 4.61 7.12
C ASP A 150 -7.83 5.22 7.38
N LEU A 151 -7.47 6.24 6.59
CA LEU A 151 -6.18 6.92 6.70
C LEU A 151 -6.01 7.64 8.03
N ASP A 152 -7.08 8.18 8.60
CA ASP A 152 -7.01 8.96 9.83
C ASP A 152 -6.84 8.04 11.04
N GLN A 153 -7.52 6.89 11.05
CA GLN A 153 -7.31 5.84 12.04
C GLN A 153 -6.10 4.97 11.75
N GLN A 154 -5.50 5.07 10.54
CA GLN A 154 -4.40 4.22 10.09
C GLN A 154 -4.73 2.73 10.21
N SER A 155 -5.92 2.37 9.75
CA SER A 155 -6.42 1.01 9.77
C SER A 155 -6.97 0.58 8.42
N VAL A 156 -7.02 -0.73 8.23
CA VAL A 156 -7.63 -1.37 7.07
C VAL A 156 -8.50 -2.51 7.55
N MET A 157 -9.71 -2.59 7.01
CA MET A 157 -10.60 -3.72 7.19
C MET A 157 -10.71 -4.46 5.87
N VAL A 158 -10.44 -5.76 5.87
CA VAL A 158 -10.61 -6.63 4.70
C VAL A 158 -11.68 -7.66 5.06
N VAL A 159 -12.71 -7.77 4.22
CA VAL A 159 -13.88 -8.62 4.45
C VAL A 159 -14.03 -9.56 3.25
N PRO A 160 -13.86 -10.88 3.43
CA PRO A 160 -14.09 -11.84 2.37
C PRO A 160 -15.56 -11.85 1.89
N ASP A 161 -15.73 -12.10 0.60
CA ASP A 161 -17.04 -12.26 -0.03
C ASP A 161 -17.81 -13.44 0.58
N GLY A 162 -19.12 -13.27 0.74
CA GLY A 162 -20.00 -14.28 1.33
C GLY A 162 -19.98 -14.38 2.87
N GLN A 163 -19.15 -13.58 3.56
CA GLN A 163 -19.15 -13.43 5.02
C GLN A 163 -19.73 -12.08 5.48
N ARG A 164 -20.51 -11.38 4.62
CA ARG A 164 -21.33 -10.21 4.98
C ARG A 164 -22.42 -10.63 5.99
N GLY A 165 -22.06 -10.83 7.25
CA GLY A 165 -23.03 -11.09 8.32
C GLY A 165 -22.55 -11.94 9.49
N ASP A 166 -21.45 -12.69 9.37
CA ASP A 166 -20.96 -13.55 10.47
C ASP A 166 -19.52 -13.16 10.86
N THR A 167 -19.41 -12.09 11.64
CA THR A 167 -18.17 -11.50 12.17
C THR A 167 -17.52 -12.32 13.30
N ALA A 168 -17.85 -13.61 13.42
CA ALA A 168 -17.43 -14.45 14.55
C ALA A 168 -15.91 -14.68 14.60
N GLU A 169 -15.22 -14.62 13.45
CA GLU A 169 -13.76 -14.74 13.38
C GLU A 169 -13.13 -13.51 12.71
N THR A 170 -12.99 -12.39 13.44
CA THR A 170 -12.17 -11.24 13.00
C THR A 170 -10.72 -11.32 13.51
N THR A 171 -9.75 -11.54 12.63
CA THR A 171 -8.32 -11.54 12.99
C THR A 171 -7.78 -10.11 13.01
N VAL A 172 -7.06 -9.74 14.07
CA VAL A 172 -6.35 -8.46 14.16
C VAL A 172 -4.87 -8.67 13.86
N ALA A 173 -4.34 -7.90 12.91
CA ALA A 173 -2.90 -7.82 12.68
C ALA A 173 -2.40 -6.38 12.69
N LEU A 174 -1.10 -6.26 12.93
CA LEU A 174 -0.42 -4.99 13.07
C LEU A 174 0.78 -5.00 12.10
N SER A 175 0.89 -3.98 11.27
CA SER A 175 2.00 -3.81 10.33
C SER A 175 2.80 -2.55 10.66
N ALA A 176 4.12 -2.70 10.70
CA ALA A 176 5.03 -1.56 10.77
C ALA A 176 5.58 -1.21 9.39
N ARG A 177 5.74 0.09 9.13
CA ARG A 177 6.16 0.62 7.83
C ARG A 177 7.49 0.03 7.36
N ASN A 178 7.52 -0.50 6.15
CA ASN A 178 8.76 -0.75 5.42
C ASN A 178 8.95 0.32 4.31
N MET A 179 9.43 1.51 4.71
CA MET A 179 9.82 2.68 3.90
C MET A 179 8.83 3.25 2.84
N GLY A 180 7.74 2.55 2.54
CA GLY A 180 6.74 2.87 1.53
C GLY A 180 5.57 1.90 1.55
N THR A 181 5.79 0.63 1.92
CA THR A 181 4.74 -0.40 1.95
C THR A 181 4.46 -0.92 3.36
N GLN A 182 3.21 -1.33 3.60
CA GLN A 182 2.70 -1.94 4.82
C GLN A 182 2.13 -3.33 4.50
N PRO A 183 2.89 -4.41 4.74
CA PRO A 183 2.45 -5.76 4.45
C PRO A 183 1.53 -6.33 5.52
N PHE A 184 0.48 -6.99 5.06
CA PHE A 184 -0.45 -7.75 5.87
C PHE A 184 -0.57 -9.19 5.36
N VAL A 185 -0.59 -10.13 6.30
CA VAL A 185 -0.92 -11.53 6.05
C VAL A 185 -2.39 -11.70 6.37
N LEU A 186 -3.19 -11.96 5.34
CA LEU A 186 -4.61 -12.22 5.50
C LEU A 186 -4.83 -13.62 6.08
N PRO A 187 -5.81 -13.80 6.99
CA PRO A 187 -6.19 -15.11 7.48
C PRO A 187 -6.88 -15.93 6.37
N GLU A 188 -6.85 -17.26 6.49
CA GLU A 188 -7.55 -18.14 5.54
C GLU A 188 -9.08 -18.01 5.62
N ARG A 189 -9.61 -17.52 6.75
CA ARG A 189 -11.05 -17.35 7.01
C ARG A 189 -11.31 -16.12 7.85
N GLY A 190 -12.52 -15.58 7.68
CA GLY A 190 -13.05 -14.50 8.49
C GLY A 190 -12.56 -13.12 8.10
N ALA A 191 -13.12 -12.10 8.76
CA ALA A 191 -12.74 -10.71 8.52
C ALA A 191 -11.34 -10.42 9.08
N PHE A 192 -10.70 -9.41 8.53
CA PHE A 192 -9.38 -8.97 8.94
C PHE A 192 -9.40 -7.49 9.29
N TYR A 193 -8.77 -7.13 10.40
CA TYR A 193 -8.54 -5.75 10.80
C TYR A 193 -7.05 -5.49 10.98
N GLY A 194 -6.46 -4.79 10.03
CA GLY A 194 -5.07 -4.37 10.03
C GLY A 194 -4.93 -2.97 10.64
N ILE A 195 -3.92 -2.78 11.48
CA ILE A 195 -3.48 -1.44 11.90
C ILE A 195 -2.07 -1.22 11.38
N TYR A 196 -1.82 -0.07 10.78
CA TYR A 196 -0.49 0.29 10.29
C TYR A 196 0.05 1.56 10.93
N GLY A 197 1.36 1.66 11.00
CA GLY A 197 2.02 2.82 11.58
C GLY A 197 3.51 2.85 11.32
N THR A 198 4.13 3.96 11.67
CA THR A 198 5.59 4.08 11.78
C THR A 198 6.07 3.54 13.13
N THR A 199 7.34 3.12 13.22
CA THR A 199 7.94 2.67 14.49
C THR A 199 7.77 3.72 15.60
N GLY A 200 7.89 5.01 15.29
CA GLY A 200 7.67 6.08 16.28
C GLY A 200 6.23 6.17 16.77
N GLN A 201 5.25 5.93 15.89
CA GLN A 201 3.83 5.88 16.27
C GLN A 201 3.52 4.67 17.17
N PHE A 202 4.06 3.50 16.84
CA PHE A 202 3.91 2.31 17.68
C PHE A 202 4.44 2.49 19.10
N MET A 203 5.46 3.34 19.30
CA MET A 203 6.03 3.64 20.61
C MET A 203 5.33 4.79 21.35
N SER A 204 4.33 5.44 20.74
CA SER A 204 3.63 6.58 21.32
C SER A 204 2.39 6.15 22.10
N PRO A 205 2.29 6.43 23.42
CA PRO A 205 1.12 6.06 24.23
C PRO A 205 -0.19 6.69 23.75
N ALA A 206 -0.14 7.95 23.29
CA ALA A 206 -1.31 8.65 22.76
C ALA A 206 -1.83 7.99 21.47
N TRP A 207 -0.91 7.53 20.61
CA TRP A 207 -1.24 6.83 19.39
C TRP A 207 -1.84 5.46 19.70
N GLN A 208 -1.21 4.68 20.58
CA GLN A 208 -1.72 3.38 21.03
C GLN A 208 -3.14 3.49 21.59
N HIS A 209 -3.42 4.50 22.41
CA HIS A 209 -4.76 4.71 22.97
C HIS A 209 -5.80 5.02 21.89
N LYS A 210 -5.45 5.84 20.90
CA LYS A 210 -6.30 6.10 19.72
C LYS A 210 -6.62 4.79 18.99
N GLN A 211 -5.61 3.96 18.72
CA GLN A 211 -5.81 2.69 18.03
C GLN A 211 -6.69 1.72 18.80
N GLN A 212 -6.52 1.62 20.12
CA GLN A 212 -7.38 0.79 20.97
C GLN A 212 -8.85 1.21 20.91
N ALA A 213 -9.13 2.53 20.90
CA ALA A 213 -10.49 3.03 20.76
C ALA A 213 -11.07 2.67 19.38
N GLY A 214 -10.28 2.83 18.31
CA GLY A 214 -10.67 2.47 16.94
C GLY A 214 -11.02 0.99 16.79
N VAL A 215 -10.17 0.09 17.29
CA VAL A 215 -10.41 -1.36 17.28
C VAL A 215 -11.71 -1.71 17.99
N ARG A 216 -11.97 -1.13 19.17
CA ARG A 216 -13.20 -1.39 19.94
C ARG A 216 -14.46 -0.90 19.23
N GLN A 217 -14.36 0.19 18.48
CA GLN A 217 -15.47 0.69 17.67
C GLN A 217 -15.74 -0.19 16.45
N ALA A 218 -14.68 -0.66 15.79
CA ALA A 218 -14.76 -1.51 14.61
C ALA A 218 -15.21 -2.94 14.94
N ILE A 219 -14.76 -3.50 16.07
CA ILE A 219 -14.97 -4.90 16.46
C ILE A 219 -15.74 -4.95 17.79
N LYS A 220 -17.08 -4.99 17.72
CA LYS A 220 -17.96 -4.96 18.91
C LYS A 220 -17.94 -6.23 19.77
N HIS A 221 -17.49 -7.37 19.25
CA HIS A 221 -17.45 -8.66 19.95
C HIS A 221 -16.08 -9.32 19.72
N LEU A 222 -15.16 -9.15 20.66
CA LEU A 222 -13.82 -9.72 20.56
C LEU A 222 -13.75 -11.06 21.28
N SER A 223 -13.50 -12.12 20.50
CA SER A 223 -12.89 -13.34 21.01
C SER A 223 -11.96 -13.88 19.93
N LEU A 224 -10.74 -13.36 19.80
CA LEU A 224 -9.78 -13.91 18.84
C LEU A 224 -8.29 -13.57 19.07
N PRO A 225 -7.38 -14.37 18.49
CA PRO A 225 -5.93 -14.31 18.67
C PRO A 225 -5.30 -13.19 17.85
N VAL A 226 -4.32 -12.48 18.45
CA VAL A 226 -3.56 -11.43 17.78
C VAL A 226 -2.40 -12.06 17.00
N MET A 227 -2.36 -11.89 15.68
CA MET A 227 -1.22 -12.30 14.86
C MET A 227 -0.26 -11.12 14.69
N SER A 228 1.00 -11.32 15.07
CA SER A 228 2.07 -10.31 15.00
C SER A 228 3.09 -10.71 13.93
N THR A 229 3.33 -9.84 12.97
CA THR A 229 4.23 -10.09 11.82
C THR A 229 5.65 -9.54 12.01
N SER A 230 5.97 -8.85 13.12
CA SER A 230 7.31 -8.28 13.38
C SER A 230 7.68 -8.22 14.88
N PRO A 231 8.97 -8.20 15.27
CA PRO A 231 9.41 -8.10 16.67
C PRO A 231 8.88 -6.84 17.40
N SER A 232 8.75 -5.71 16.70
CA SER A 232 8.16 -4.47 17.24
C SER A 232 6.66 -4.61 17.52
N THR A 233 6.03 -5.54 16.82
CA THR A 233 4.61 -5.88 16.87
C THR A 233 4.29 -6.88 17.98
N LEU A 234 5.28 -7.68 18.39
CA LEU A 234 5.17 -8.68 19.44
C LEU A 234 4.88 -8.03 20.81
N ALA A 235 5.54 -6.91 21.12
CA ALA A 235 5.31 -6.15 22.35
C ALA A 235 3.89 -5.60 22.46
N LEU A 236 3.30 -5.17 21.34
CA LEU A 236 1.91 -4.70 21.30
C LEU A 236 0.90 -5.85 21.35
N SER A 237 1.20 -6.99 20.70
CA SER A 237 0.34 -8.18 20.76
C SER A 237 0.20 -8.72 22.19
N GLN A 238 1.28 -8.67 22.98
CA GLN A 238 1.28 -9.05 24.39
C GLN A 238 0.44 -8.08 25.24
N MET A 239 0.37 -6.79 24.88
CA MET A 239 -0.46 -5.81 25.57
C MET A 239 -1.95 -5.90 25.20
N LEU A 240 -2.27 -6.27 23.95
CA LEU A 240 -3.65 -6.49 23.49
C LEU A 240 -4.24 -7.82 23.98
N SER A 241 -3.40 -8.81 24.26
CA SER A 241 -3.81 -10.14 24.77
C SER A 241 -3.88 -10.23 26.30
N ALA A 242 -3.46 -9.19 27.03
CA ALA A 242 -3.34 -9.19 28.49
C ALA A 242 -4.53 -8.55 29.24
N GLN A 243 -5.72 -8.47 28.62
CA GLN A 243 -6.97 -8.08 29.30
C GLN A 243 -8.09 -9.07 29.01
#